data_AF-A0A149R7L2-F1
#
_entry.id   AF-A0A149R7L2-F1
#
_cell.length_a   1.000
_cell.length_b   1.000
_cell.length_c   1.000
_cell.angle_alpha   90.00
_cell.angle_beta   90.00
_cell.angle_gamma   90.00
#
_symmetry.space_group_name_H-M   'P 1'
#
loop_
_entity.id
_entity.type
_entity.pdbx_description
1 polymer ?
#
loop_
_entity_poly.entity_id
_entity_poly.type
_entity_poly.pdbx_seq_one_letter_code
_entity_poly.pdbx_strand_id
1 'polypeptide(L)'
;DGTDAQFEVRAFVGDGQGWEDPVTGSLNAGIAQWLIESGIAPAQYVASQGAALLRAGQVFVDKVGDDIWIGGNVVPRISGTIIL
;
A
#
# COMPACT_ATOMS: atom_id res chain seq x y z
N ASP A 1 0.74 12.92 9.42
CA ASP A 1 1.60 11.73 9.25
C ASP A 1 1.39 10.88 10.50
N GLY A 2 0.38 10.01 10.48
CA GLY A 2 0.03 9.20 11.66
C GLY A 2 1.22 8.31 12.02
N THR A 3 1.65 8.36 13.26
CA THR A 3 2.88 7.73 13.80
C THR A 3 2.93 6.20 13.73
N ASP A 4 1.98 5.57 13.05
CA ASP A 4 1.75 4.12 13.07
C ASP A 4 2.36 3.40 11.86
N ALA A 5 2.67 4.10 10.76
CA ALA A 5 3.30 3.51 9.59
C ALA A 5 4.84 3.49 9.73
N GLN A 6 5.45 2.34 9.45
CA GLN A 6 6.89 2.14 9.53
C GLN A 6 7.63 2.53 8.24
N PHE A 7 6.90 2.56 7.13
CA PHE A 7 7.43 2.88 5.81
C PHE A 7 6.45 3.79 5.06
N GLU A 8 6.97 4.77 4.32
CA GLU A 8 6.24 5.41 3.23
C GLU A 8 6.66 4.76 1.92
N VAL A 9 5.69 4.26 1.15
CA VAL A 9 5.86 3.67 -0.17
C VAL A 9 5.36 4.65 -1.21
N ARG A 10 6.00 4.70 -2.38
CA ARG A 10 5.55 5.47 -3.54
C ARG A 10 5.60 4.60 -4.80
N ALA A 11 4.52 4.60 -5.57
CA ALA A 11 4.36 3.74 -6.74
C ALA A 11 4.28 4.58 -8.02
N PHE A 12 5.35 4.61 -8.80
CA PHE A 12 5.40 5.32 -10.08
C PHE A 12 5.14 4.35 -11.23
N VAL A 13 4.25 4.72 -12.15
CA VAL A 13 3.77 3.88 -13.24
C VAL A 13 3.93 4.59 -14.59
N GLY A 14 4.39 3.84 -15.59
CA GLY A 14 4.52 4.28 -16.99
C GLY A 14 5.83 5.00 -17.31
N ASP A 15 6.04 5.27 -18.60
CA ASP A 15 7.20 6.00 -19.12
C ASP A 15 6.90 7.51 -19.28
N GLY A 16 7.94 8.32 -19.48
CA GLY A 16 7.81 9.76 -19.77
C GLY A 16 7.30 10.56 -18.56
N GLN A 17 6.16 11.24 -18.70
CA GLN A 17 5.57 12.01 -17.58
C GLN A 17 5.05 11.10 -16.45
N GLY A 18 4.69 9.84 -16.77
CA GLY A 18 4.21 8.85 -15.80
C GLY A 18 3.03 9.32 -14.94
N TRP A 19 2.69 8.52 -13.93
CA TRP A 19 1.80 8.92 -12.84
C TRP A 19 2.16 8.16 -11.56
N GLU A 20 1.69 8.64 -10.42
CA GLU A 20 1.87 7.99 -9.12
C GLU A 20 0.54 7.40 -8.66
N ASP A 21 0.53 6.11 -8.30
CA ASP A 21 -0.64 5.43 -7.78
C ASP A 21 -0.80 5.71 -6.27
N PRO A 22 -1.97 6.20 -5.81
CA PRO A 22 -2.17 6.56 -4.42
C PRO A 22 -2.05 5.41 -3.43
N VAL A 23 -2.46 4.17 -3.77
CA VAL A 23 -2.32 2.99 -2.90
C VAL A 23 -2.28 1.72 -3.74
N THR A 24 -1.13 1.03 -3.78
CA THR A 24 -0.92 -0.14 -4.66
C THR A 24 -0.69 -1.40 -3.82
N GLY A 25 -1.74 -2.21 -3.63
CA GLY A 25 -1.66 -3.43 -2.81
C GLY A 25 -0.68 -4.46 -3.35
N SER A 26 -0.66 -4.69 -4.67
CA SER A 26 0.24 -5.66 -5.30
C SER A 26 1.72 -5.27 -5.21
N LEU A 27 2.04 -3.98 -5.31
CA LEU A 27 3.41 -3.49 -5.09
C LEU A 27 3.84 -3.77 -3.65
N ASN A 28 2.99 -3.43 -2.67
CA ASN A 28 3.25 -3.70 -1.27
C ASN A 28 3.46 -5.20 -1.00
N ALA A 29 2.67 -6.09 -1.63
CA ALA A 29 2.87 -7.54 -1.57
C ALA A 29 4.25 -7.97 -2.09
N GLY A 30 4.68 -7.40 -3.22
CA GLY A 30 5.97 -7.72 -3.83
C GLY A 30 7.15 -7.28 -2.97
N ILE A 31 7.15 -6.02 -2.52
CA ILE A 31 8.26 -5.47 -1.72
C ILE A 31 8.30 -6.05 -0.30
N ALA A 32 7.15 -6.47 0.25
CA ALA A 32 7.09 -7.09 1.57
C ALA A 32 7.93 -8.37 1.68
N GLN A 33 7.92 -9.19 0.62
CA GLN A 33 8.76 -10.40 0.56
C GLN A 33 10.23 -10.04 0.79
N TRP A 34 10.74 -9.06 0.03
CA TRP A 34 12.12 -8.60 0.16
C TRP A 34 12.39 -7.91 1.50
N LEU A 35 11.53 -7.00 1.95
CA LEU A 35 11.73 -6.24 3.18
C LEU A 35 11.77 -7.14 4.42
N ILE A 36 10.94 -8.18 4.47
CA ILE A 36 10.88 -9.11 5.59
C ILE A 36 12.06 -10.08 5.54
N GLU A 37 12.35 -10.69 4.38
CA GLU A 37 13.44 -11.66 4.25
C GLU A 37 14.82 -11.04 4.48
N SER A 38 14.99 -9.75 4.14
CA SER A 38 16.22 -9.00 4.41
C SER A 38 16.33 -8.49 5.85
N GLY A 39 15.31 -8.71 6.69
CA GLY A 39 15.28 -8.25 8.08
C GLY A 39 15.12 -6.73 8.25
N ILE A 40 14.74 -6.01 7.18
CA ILE A 40 14.49 -4.56 7.22
C ILE A 40 13.15 -4.27 7.89
N ALA A 41 12.14 -5.10 7.62
CA ALA A 41 10.82 -5.02 8.22
C ALA A 41 10.55 -6.24 9.12
N PRO A 42 9.79 -6.07 10.22
CA PRO A 42 9.23 -7.19 10.96
C PRO A 42 8.20 -7.94 10.11
N ALA A 43 7.82 -9.15 10.53
CA ALA A 43 6.81 -9.97 9.84
C ALA A 43 5.43 -9.30 9.74
N GLN A 44 5.14 -8.34 10.62
CA GLN A 44 3.92 -7.54 10.62
C GLN A 44 4.27 -6.07 10.68
N TYR A 45 3.81 -5.30 9.71
CA TYR A 45 4.05 -3.86 9.67
C TYR A 45 2.94 -3.12 8.92
N VAL A 46 2.93 -1.79 9.08
CA VAL A 46 2.06 -0.89 8.33
C VAL A 46 2.91 -0.04 7.40
N ALA A 47 2.55 0.00 6.12
CA ALA A 47 3.08 0.96 5.15
C ALA A 47 2.03 2.05 4.88
N SER A 48 2.47 3.30 4.82
CA SER A 48 1.68 4.39 4.25
C SER A 48 2.01 4.57 2.77
N GLN A 49 1.04 5.02 1.98
CA GLN A 49 1.23 5.36 0.58
C GLN A 49 0.32 6.53 0.18
N GLY A 50 0.85 7.38 -0.71
CA GLY A 50 0.10 8.46 -1.34
C GLY A 50 0.13 9.78 -0.58
N ALA A 51 0.96 9.92 0.47
CA ALA A 51 1.05 11.18 1.23
C ALA A 51 1.47 12.35 0.33
N ALA A 52 2.39 12.11 -0.61
CA ALA A 52 2.79 13.08 -1.63
C ALA A 52 1.64 13.54 -2.55
N LEU A 53 0.59 12.72 -2.69
CA LEU A 53 -0.62 12.99 -3.47
C LEU A 53 -1.79 13.51 -2.61
N LEU A 54 -1.52 13.87 -1.35
CA LEU A 54 -2.54 14.25 -0.37
C LEU A 54 -3.57 13.13 -0.13
N ARG A 55 -3.12 11.88 -0.19
CA ARG A 55 -3.88 10.67 0.19
C ARG A 55 -3.26 10.07 1.44
N ALA A 56 -4.07 9.35 2.21
CA ALA A 56 -3.67 8.74 3.47
C ALA A 56 -3.90 7.22 3.42
N GLY A 57 -3.31 6.57 2.42
CA GLY A 57 -3.37 5.12 2.31
C GLY A 57 -2.63 4.45 3.45
N GLN A 58 -3.23 3.42 4.03
CA GLN A 58 -2.58 2.54 5.00
C GLN A 58 -2.73 1.10 4.53
N VAL A 59 -1.61 0.41 4.41
CA VAL A 59 -1.50 -0.97 3.99
C VAL A 59 -0.95 -1.78 5.15
N PHE A 60 -1.75 -2.74 5.61
CA PHE A 60 -1.37 -3.69 6.65
C PHE A 60 -0.73 -4.89 5.97
N VAL A 61 0.49 -5.23 6.38
CA VAL A 61 1.26 -6.36 5.88
C VAL A 61 1.41 -7.37 7.01
N ASP A 62 1.09 -8.63 6.72
CA ASP A 62 1.25 -9.75 7.67
C ASP A 62 1.84 -10.98 6.95
N LYS A 63 2.97 -11.49 7.42
CA LYS A 63 3.55 -12.75 6.96
C LYS A 63 3.07 -13.90 7.83
N VAL A 64 2.27 -14.79 7.24
CA VAL A 64 1.72 -15.98 7.91
C VAL A 64 2.29 -17.23 7.25
N GLY A 65 3.24 -17.88 7.92
CA GLY A 65 4.02 -18.96 7.29
C GLY A 65 4.84 -18.41 6.13
N ASP A 66 4.61 -18.93 4.93
CA ASP A 66 5.27 -18.47 3.70
C ASP A 66 4.45 -17.44 2.92
N ASP A 67 3.19 -17.21 3.32
CA ASP A 67 2.28 -16.30 2.64
C ASP A 67 2.41 -14.87 3.15
N ILE A 68 2.26 -13.91 2.24
CA ILE A 68 2.16 -12.48 2.54
C ILE A 68 0.72 -12.03 2.33
N TRP A 69 0.10 -11.55 3.40
CA TRP A 69 -1.24 -10.97 3.39
C TRP A 69 -1.15 -9.45 3.34
N ILE A 70 -1.96 -8.87 2.46
CA ILE A 70 -2.08 -7.41 2.28
C ILE A 70 -3.52 -7.01 2.57
N GLY A 71 -3.70 -6.11 3.52
CA GLY A 71 -5.00 -5.60 3.96
C GLY A 71 -5.04 -4.08 4.03
N GLY A 72 -6.25 -3.54 4.09
CA GLY A 72 -6.49 -2.10 4.19
C GLY A 72 -7.93 -1.81 4.56
N ASN A 73 -8.15 -0.69 5.23
CA ASN A 73 -9.51 -0.21 5.52
C ASN A 73 -10.12 0.41 4.26
N VAL A 74 -11.41 0.16 4.02
CA VAL A 74 -12.16 0.74 2.89
C VAL A 74 -13.37 1.52 3.39
N VAL A 75 -13.70 2.60 2.69
CA VAL A 75 -14.87 3.44 2.99
C VAL A 75 -15.64 3.72 1.70
N PRO A 76 -16.95 3.43 1.62
CA PRO A 76 -17.77 3.83 0.48
C PRO A 76 -17.76 5.36 0.31
N ARG A 77 -17.42 5.85 -0.89
CA ARG A 77 -17.36 7.30 -1.17
C ARG A 77 -18.56 7.80 -1.97
N ILE A 78 -19.05 7.00 -2.91
CA ILE A 78 -20.13 7.35 -3.82
C ILE A 78 -21.04 6.13 -3.94
N SER A 79 -22.34 6.36 -3.95
CA SER A 79 -23.37 5.37 -4.25
C SER A 79 -24.37 5.97 -5.23
N GLY A 80 -24.79 5.21 -6.23
CA GLY A 80 -25.66 5.69 -7.30
C GLY A 80 -25.96 4.62 -8.34
N THR A 81 -26.66 5.02 -9.40
CA THR A 81 -27.02 4.14 -10.53
C THR A 81 -26.50 4.77 -11.83
N ILE A 82 -25.99 3.93 -12.74
CA ILE A 82 -25.61 4.33 -14.10
C ILE A 82 -26.66 3.76 -15.06
N ILE A 83 -27.19 4.59 -15.96
CA ILE A 83 -28.11 4.19 -17.03
C ILE A 83 -27.30 4.14 -18.32
N LEU A 84 -27.44 3.05 -19.07
CA LEU A 84 -26.77 2.81 -20.36
C LEU A 84 -27.46 3.57 -21.50
#